data_AF-A0AAX2ICL8-F1
#
_entry.id   AF-A0AAX2ICL8-F1
#
_cell.length_a   1.000
_cell.length_b   1.000
_cell.length_c   1.000
_cell.angle_alpha   90.00
_cell.angle_beta   90.00
_cell.angle_gamma   90.00
#
_symmetry.space_group_name_H-M   'P 1'
#
loop_
_entity.id
_entity.type
_entity.pdbx_description
1 polymer ?
#
loop_
_entity_poly.entity_id
_entity_poly.type
_entity_poly.pdbx_seq_one_letter_code
_entity_poly.pdbx_strand_id
1 'polypeptide(L)'
;MKKLLILLALSCCSFCFGQRKAVLDTIQRFISARIDDPKLKAPIDDFFANYLSAKPISEGMLWDDKAGICIDVLTGKNRVVYYPAKYDVGWVDMTFNAFSIEDKEDPAGKEQYVEQFLKNERNKIQKSAYFNHVKFQYSNDKTEKSKINTGDILIENKHHSAFFRSKGDYVYGIAVANTHLGNMGKAIFKLYIFDEKLISTEIHSEVRKKRDRHIFPTETENKVSAYFSLYHNKRINELIILLKKLLETSPLHKNDQKLVDIYNKLKEEAPLSYENIRLVQDDLLYLSDLKIEETSENNWYVYDLRNIAHLAAHSLADIYYDNSNHEMAEKYFLKALYDAPYEDRSATTVKKDNERIFLDLVAIYERQSKLDTAAAYLLPLLASYYYEKETNEKLIAYIPDEKKSRTAFKNDIDKALLSARTTDDGNIEITFRGHKVAFWYHNIPQFLEVVKKSNFYKSL
;
A
#
# COMPACT_ATOMS: atom_id res chain seq x y z
N MET A 1 -1.95 -23.90 -29.03
CA MET A 1 -3.12 -24.64 -28.48
C MET A 1 -2.72 -26.01 -27.91
N LYS A 2 -1.85 -26.05 -26.88
CA LYS A 2 -1.48 -27.31 -26.16
C LYS A 2 -1.36 -27.12 -24.62
N LYS A 3 -1.84 -25.99 -24.09
CA LYS A 3 -1.87 -25.67 -22.63
C LYS A 3 -3.19 -26.08 -21.95
N LEU A 4 -4.09 -26.77 -22.66
CA LEU A 4 -5.53 -26.74 -22.42
C LEU A 4 -6.12 -28.14 -22.14
N LEU A 5 -5.57 -28.93 -21.21
CA LEU A 5 -6.21 -30.19 -20.79
C LEU A 5 -6.38 -30.30 -19.27
N ILE A 6 -5.36 -30.00 -18.46
CA ILE A 6 -5.54 -29.92 -16.99
C ILE A 6 -6.16 -28.59 -16.61
N LEU A 7 -5.62 -27.47 -17.12
CA LEU A 7 -6.24 -26.15 -16.97
C LEU A 7 -7.62 -26.11 -17.62
N LEU A 8 -7.82 -26.73 -18.79
CA LEU A 8 -9.14 -26.80 -19.43
C LEU A 8 -10.11 -27.75 -18.71
N ALA A 9 -9.65 -28.85 -18.09
CA ALA A 9 -10.50 -29.63 -17.19
C ALA A 9 -10.86 -28.87 -15.90
N LEU A 10 -10.01 -27.93 -15.49
CA LEU A 10 -10.25 -27.03 -14.35
C LEU A 10 -10.99 -25.73 -14.75
N SER A 11 -10.96 -25.30 -16.03
CA SER A 11 -11.45 -24.00 -16.51
C SER A 11 -12.55 -24.05 -17.59
N CYS A 12 -12.72 -25.16 -18.32
CA CYS A 12 -13.83 -25.38 -19.25
C CYS A 12 -14.51 -26.73 -18.97
N CYS A 13 -15.63 -26.71 -18.24
CA CYS A 13 -16.85 -27.49 -18.51
C CYS A 13 -17.94 -27.16 -17.46
N SER A 14 -18.62 -26.04 -17.68
CA SER A 14 -20.06 -25.98 -17.92
C SER A 14 -21.05 -26.77 -17.03
N PHE A 15 -21.75 -26.03 -16.16
CA PHE A 15 -23.19 -26.11 -15.82
C PHE A 15 -23.78 -27.11 -14.81
N CYS A 16 -23.06 -28.04 -14.20
CA CYS A 16 -23.64 -28.86 -13.10
C CYS A 16 -22.61 -29.27 -12.03
N PHE A 17 -23.02 -29.25 -10.75
CA PHE A 17 -22.25 -29.72 -9.59
C PHE A 17 -21.62 -31.12 -9.82
N GLY A 18 -22.27 -31.98 -10.62
CA GLY A 18 -21.81 -33.33 -10.96
C GLY A 18 -20.54 -33.41 -11.83
N GLN A 19 -20.34 -32.54 -12.82
CA GLN A 19 -19.16 -32.58 -13.70
C GLN A 19 -17.90 -32.08 -12.99
N ARG A 20 -18.05 -31.04 -12.15
CA ARG A 20 -16.99 -30.55 -11.25
C ARG A 20 -16.54 -31.64 -10.27
N LYS A 21 -17.51 -32.31 -9.63
CA LYS A 21 -17.23 -33.42 -8.73
C LYS A 21 -16.44 -34.52 -9.46
N ALA A 22 -16.82 -34.87 -10.69
CA ALA A 22 -16.09 -35.88 -11.47
C ALA A 22 -14.62 -35.53 -11.74
N VAL A 23 -14.30 -34.25 -12.01
CA VAL A 23 -12.89 -33.81 -12.21
C VAL A 23 -12.11 -33.87 -10.91
N LEU A 24 -12.67 -33.36 -9.81
CA LEU A 24 -12.02 -33.40 -8.49
C LEU A 24 -11.86 -34.84 -7.98
N ASP A 25 -12.86 -35.70 -8.17
CA ASP A 25 -12.80 -37.13 -7.89
C ASP A 25 -11.70 -37.81 -8.74
N THR A 26 -11.45 -37.34 -9.96
CA THR A 26 -10.37 -37.83 -10.81
C THR A 26 -9.00 -37.40 -10.28
N ILE A 27 -8.85 -36.14 -9.85
CA ILE A 27 -7.62 -35.65 -9.22
C ILE A 27 -7.36 -36.41 -7.90
N GLN A 28 -8.38 -36.56 -7.05
CA GLN A 28 -8.28 -37.31 -5.79
C GLN A 28 -7.91 -38.77 -6.05
N ARG A 29 -8.59 -39.45 -6.97
CA ARG A 29 -8.27 -40.84 -7.34
C ARG A 29 -6.85 -40.98 -7.84
N PHE A 30 -6.38 -40.01 -8.63
CA PHE A 30 -5.03 -39.99 -9.16
C PHE A 30 -3.97 -39.79 -8.07
N ILE A 31 -4.20 -38.88 -7.13
CA ILE A 31 -3.34 -38.68 -5.95
C ILE A 31 -3.35 -39.94 -5.08
N SER A 32 -4.53 -40.48 -4.76
CA SER A 32 -4.72 -41.66 -3.93
C SER A 32 -4.12 -42.93 -4.54
N ALA A 33 -4.06 -43.04 -5.87
CA ALA A 33 -3.38 -44.15 -6.55
C ALA A 33 -1.85 -44.14 -6.37
N ARG A 34 -1.28 -43.05 -5.89
CA ARG A 34 0.16 -42.91 -5.58
C ARG A 34 0.46 -43.21 -4.10
N ILE A 35 -0.55 -43.47 -3.27
CA ILE A 35 -0.40 -43.63 -1.82
C ILE A 35 -1.07 -44.94 -1.39
N ASP A 36 -0.24 -45.91 -1.07
CA ASP A 36 -0.60 -47.22 -0.52
C ASP A 36 -0.76 -47.17 1.02
N ASP A 37 -0.05 -46.28 1.73
CA ASP A 37 -0.18 -46.11 3.19
C ASP A 37 -1.50 -45.42 3.57
N PRO A 38 -2.44 -46.11 4.26
CA PRO A 38 -3.71 -45.52 4.67
C PRO A 38 -3.56 -44.29 5.57
N LYS A 39 -2.49 -44.18 6.37
CA LYS A 39 -2.25 -43.04 7.26
C LYS A 39 -1.89 -41.78 6.47
N LEU A 40 -1.18 -41.92 5.35
CA LEU A 40 -0.85 -40.81 4.46
C LEU A 40 -2.06 -40.41 3.59
N LYS A 41 -2.99 -41.34 3.37
CA LYS A 41 -4.18 -41.13 2.55
C LYS A 41 -5.29 -40.39 3.29
N ALA A 42 -5.52 -40.69 4.57
CA ALA A 42 -6.62 -40.12 5.35
C ALA A 42 -6.66 -38.57 5.33
N PRO A 43 -5.55 -37.84 5.56
CA PRO A 43 -5.57 -36.37 5.51
C PRO A 43 -5.89 -35.80 4.12
N ILE A 44 -5.59 -36.54 3.05
CA ILE A 44 -5.91 -36.13 1.66
C ILE A 44 -7.39 -36.34 1.39
N ASP A 45 -7.94 -37.48 1.80
CA ASP A 45 -9.38 -37.75 1.66
C ASP A 45 -10.20 -36.71 2.45
N ASP A 46 -9.75 -36.35 3.66
CA ASP A 46 -10.34 -35.28 4.47
C ASP A 46 -10.23 -33.90 3.80
N PHE A 47 -9.09 -33.60 3.17
CA PHE A 47 -8.93 -32.37 2.38
C PHE A 47 -9.96 -32.30 1.25
N PHE A 48 -10.09 -33.36 0.43
CA PHE A 48 -11.02 -33.36 -0.70
C PHE A 48 -12.48 -33.30 -0.25
N ALA A 49 -12.85 -34.00 0.83
CA ALA A 49 -14.18 -33.90 1.41
C ALA A 49 -14.51 -32.45 1.82
N ASN A 50 -13.57 -31.76 2.47
CA ASN A 50 -13.75 -30.37 2.85
C ASN A 50 -13.79 -29.42 1.63
N TYR A 51 -12.87 -29.57 0.67
CA TYR A 51 -12.80 -28.76 -0.55
C TYR A 51 -14.06 -28.89 -1.43
N LEU A 52 -14.61 -30.10 -1.56
CA LEU A 52 -15.84 -30.36 -2.31
C LEU A 52 -17.07 -29.71 -1.67
N SER A 53 -17.12 -29.69 -0.34
CA SER A 53 -18.20 -29.05 0.43
C SER A 53 -18.02 -27.53 0.62
N ALA A 54 -16.85 -26.98 0.31
CA ALA A 54 -16.53 -25.55 0.42
C ALA A 54 -17.20 -24.72 -0.68
N LYS A 55 -17.40 -23.43 -0.41
CA LYS A 55 -17.92 -22.46 -1.40
C LYS A 55 -16.75 -21.84 -2.19
N PRO A 56 -16.98 -21.35 -3.43
CA PRO A 56 -15.97 -20.53 -4.11
C PRO A 56 -15.54 -19.37 -3.20
N ILE A 57 -14.23 -19.09 -3.16
CA ILE A 57 -13.72 -18.00 -2.35
C ILE A 57 -14.23 -16.65 -2.90
N SER A 58 -14.52 -15.70 -2.02
CA SER A 58 -14.81 -14.33 -2.44
C SER A 58 -13.52 -13.57 -2.69
N GLU A 59 -13.57 -12.58 -3.58
CA GLU A 59 -12.44 -11.68 -3.82
C GLU A 59 -12.02 -10.96 -2.52
N GLY A 60 -13.01 -10.59 -1.69
CA GLY A 60 -12.84 -10.09 -0.32
C GLY A 60 -11.84 -10.89 0.51
N MET A 61 -12.01 -12.21 0.51
CA MET A 61 -11.17 -13.13 1.30
C MET A 61 -9.77 -13.30 0.72
N LEU A 62 -9.48 -12.82 -0.48
CA LEU A 62 -8.14 -12.90 -1.07
C LEU A 62 -7.27 -11.68 -0.71
N TRP A 63 -7.81 -10.68 -0.01
CA TRP A 63 -7.11 -9.45 0.41
C TRP A 63 -6.34 -9.55 1.72
N ASP A 64 -6.53 -10.64 2.45
CA ASP A 64 -5.88 -10.86 3.74
C ASP A 64 -4.85 -11.99 3.67
N ASP A 65 -3.71 -11.73 4.28
CA ASP A 65 -2.67 -12.70 4.60
C ASP A 65 -3.24 -13.93 5.32
N LYS A 66 -2.83 -15.13 4.93
CA LYS A 66 -3.24 -16.35 5.67
C LYS A 66 -2.05 -17.24 5.94
N ALA A 67 -2.08 -17.93 7.08
CA ALA A 67 -1.11 -18.95 7.43
C ALA A 67 -1.82 -20.30 7.57
N GLY A 68 -1.08 -21.37 7.29
CA GLY A 68 -1.57 -22.73 7.43
C GLY A 68 -0.54 -23.73 6.97
N ILE A 69 -0.98 -24.79 6.29
CA ILE A 69 -0.11 -25.86 5.80
C ILE A 69 -0.31 -26.12 4.31
N CYS A 70 0.71 -26.71 3.70
CA CYS A 70 0.72 -27.26 2.36
C CYS A 70 1.05 -28.76 2.43
N ILE A 71 0.33 -29.56 1.67
CA ILE A 71 0.58 -30.97 1.43
C ILE A 71 1.09 -31.11 0.00
N ASP A 72 2.38 -31.41 -0.15
CA ASP A 72 3.01 -31.66 -1.45
C ASP A 72 2.91 -33.15 -1.81
N VAL A 73 2.18 -33.44 -2.88
CA VAL A 73 1.95 -34.79 -3.38
C VAL A 73 2.92 -35.06 -4.53
N LEU A 74 4.02 -35.74 -4.20
CA LEU A 74 5.09 -36.03 -5.14
C LEU A 74 4.69 -37.15 -6.13
N THR A 75 5.44 -37.24 -7.23
CA THR A 75 5.16 -38.21 -8.30
C THR A 75 5.53 -39.66 -7.95
N GLY A 76 6.32 -39.88 -6.89
CA GLY A 76 6.71 -41.21 -6.41
C GLY A 76 5.63 -41.85 -5.53
N LYS A 77 5.61 -43.19 -5.43
CA LYS A 77 4.69 -43.90 -4.54
C LYS A 77 5.00 -43.62 -3.07
N ASN A 78 3.95 -43.56 -2.23
CA ASN A 78 4.00 -43.42 -0.77
C ASN A 78 4.79 -42.22 -0.27
N ARG A 79 4.66 -41.07 -0.94
CA ARG A 79 5.43 -39.89 -0.58
C ARG A 79 4.59 -38.62 -0.60
N VAL A 80 4.34 -38.09 0.60
CA VAL A 80 3.73 -36.77 0.82
C VAL A 80 4.64 -35.99 1.77
N VAL A 81 4.71 -34.69 1.58
CA VAL A 81 5.47 -33.82 2.49
C VAL A 81 4.59 -32.68 2.94
N TYR A 82 4.58 -32.43 4.25
CA TYR A 82 3.89 -31.30 4.84
C TYR A 82 4.86 -30.13 4.99
N TYR A 83 4.37 -28.93 4.71
CA TYR A 83 5.08 -27.68 4.94
C TYR A 83 4.15 -26.65 5.60
N PRO A 84 4.67 -25.79 6.47
CA PRO A 84 4.04 -24.51 6.76
C PRO A 84 3.82 -23.76 5.45
N ALA A 85 2.70 -23.08 5.35
CA ALA A 85 2.32 -22.34 4.16
C ALA A 85 1.83 -20.94 4.53
N LYS A 86 2.23 -19.99 3.70
CA LYS A 86 1.73 -18.62 3.75
C LYS A 86 1.07 -18.27 2.42
N TYR A 87 -0.13 -17.70 2.52
CA TYR A 87 -0.78 -16.95 1.44
C TYR A 87 -0.47 -15.48 1.67
N ASP A 88 0.30 -14.87 0.78
CA ASP A 88 0.80 -13.50 0.89
C ASP A 88 0.07 -12.56 -0.08
N VAL A 89 -0.34 -11.39 0.42
CA VAL A 89 -1.09 -10.40 -0.37
C VAL A 89 -0.20 -9.19 -0.68
N GLY A 90 0.17 -9.03 -1.95
CA GLY A 90 0.94 -7.90 -2.45
C GLY A 90 0.13 -6.61 -2.42
N TRP A 91 0.35 -5.80 -1.38
CA TRP A 91 -0.40 -4.56 -1.17
C TRP A 91 0.06 -3.35 -1.99
N VAL A 92 1.23 -3.42 -2.66
CA VAL A 92 1.76 -2.27 -3.43
C VAL A 92 0.94 -1.99 -4.69
N ASP A 93 0.22 -2.97 -5.23
CA ASP A 93 -0.65 -2.76 -6.39
C ASP A 93 -1.97 -3.54 -6.34
N MET A 94 -2.26 -4.27 -5.26
CA MET A 94 -3.46 -5.11 -5.11
C MET A 94 -3.61 -6.20 -6.20
N THR A 95 -2.64 -6.34 -7.13
CA THR A 95 -2.69 -7.29 -8.25
C THR A 95 -1.99 -8.61 -7.94
N PHE A 96 -1.08 -8.63 -6.95
CA PHE A 96 -0.29 -9.81 -6.61
C PHE A 96 -0.82 -10.56 -5.38
N ASN A 97 -1.06 -11.87 -5.51
CA ASN A 97 -1.36 -12.81 -4.44
C ASN A 97 -0.39 -13.99 -4.55
N ALA A 98 0.68 -14.00 -3.77
CA ALA A 98 1.61 -15.13 -3.81
C ALA A 98 1.07 -16.29 -2.97
N PHE A 99 0.83 -17.42 -3.64
CA PHE A 99 0.60 -18.71 -3.01
C PHE A 99 1.81 -19.61 -3.27
N SER A 100 2.13 -20.50 -2.32
CA SER A 100 3.29 -21.42 -2.29
C SER A 100 4.57 -20.96 -1.57
N ILE A 101 4.48 -20.02 -0.63
CA ILE A 101 5.63 -19.77 0.24
C ILE A 101 5.77 -20.97 1.19
N GLU A 102 6.76 -21.81 0.88
CA GLU A 102 7.13 -23.01 1.62
C GLU A 102 8.34 -22.71 2.47
N ASP A 103 8.17 -22.81 3.78
CA ASP A 103 9.31 -22.73 4.68
C ASP A 103 10.03 -24.06 4.79
N LYS A 104 11.35 -24.03 4.57
CA LYS A 104 12.25 -25.18 4.71
C LYS A 104 13.32 -24.96 5.78
N GLU A 105 13.27 -23.84 6.49
CA GLU A 105 14.16 -23.57 7.62
C GLU A 105 13.63 -24.23 8.90
N ASP A 106 14.55 -24.54 9.83
CA ASP A 106 14.31 -25.21 11.12
C ASP A 106 13.36 -26.45 11.07
N PRO A 107 13.91 -27.65 10.81
CA PRO A 107 13.14 -28.89 10.69
C PRO A 107 12.30 -29.25 11.93
N ALA A 108 12.76 -28.93 13.14
CA ALA A 108 12.07 -29.27 14.37
C ALA A 108 10.88 -28.33 14.61
N GLY A 109 11.08 -27.02 14.42
CA GLY A 109 10.01 -26.02 14.46
C GLY A 109 8.93 -26.30 13.40
N LYS A 110 9.35 -26.72 12.21
CA LYS A 110 8.47 -27.15 11.12
C LYS A 110 7.55 -28.30 11.52
N GLU A 111 8.12 -29.38 12.04
CA GLU A 111 7.36 -30.58 12.43
C GLU A 111 6.36 -30.25 13.54
N GLN A 112 6.79 -29.47 14.54
CA GLN A 112 5.94 -29.02 15.63
C GLN A 112 4.78 -28.12 15.13
N TYR A 113 5.06 -27.20 14.21
CA TYR A 113 4.03 -26.33 13.62
C TYR A 113 2.97 -27.15 12.89
N VAL A 114 3.39 -28.11 12.05
CA VAL A 114 2.48 -28.97 11.30
C VAL A 114 1.64 -29.82 12.26
N GLU A 115 2.26 -30.42 13.28
CA GLU A 115 1.55 -31.24 14.27
C GLU A 115 0.48 -30.43 15.02
N GLN A 116 0.83 -29.22 15.48
CA GLN A 116 -0.10 -28.33 16.18
C GLN A 116 -1.24 -27.86 15.26
N PHE A 117 -0.94 -27.60 13.98
CA PHE A 117 -1.96 -27.22 12.99
C PHE A 117 -2.95 -28.36 12.78
N LEU A 118 -2.48 -29.59 12.58
CA LEU A 118 -3.34 -30.77 12.41
C LEU A 118 -4.19 -31.07 13.65
N LYS A 119 -3.73 -30.65 14.84
CA LYS A 119 -4.47 -30.75 16.11
C LYS A 119 -5.39 -29.55 16.40
N ASN A 120 -5.48 -28.57 15.50
CA ASN A 120 -6.22 -27.32 15.66
C ASN A 120 -5.79 -26.47 16.89
N GLU A 121 -4.52 -26.53 17.28
CA GLU A 121 -3.99 -25.86 18.47
C GLU A 121 -3.55 -24.41 18.20
N ARG A 122 -4.44 -23.57 17.64
CA ARG A 122 -4.17 -22.18 17.23
C ARG A 122 -3.35 -21.38 18.24
N ASN A 123 -3.75 -21.42 19.51
CA ASN A 123 -3.10 -20.67 20.60
C ASN A 123 -1.64 -21.09 20.84
N LYS A 124 -1.28 -22.37 20.58
CA LYS A 124 0.10 -22.84 20.70
C LYS A 124 0.93 -22.39 19.50
N ILE A 125 0.36 -22.48 18.30
CA ILE A 125 1.00 -22.02 17.07
C ILE A 125 1.32 -20.53 17.17
N GLN A 126 0.34 -19.71 17.54
CA GLN A 126 0.49 -18.25 17.64
C GLN A 126 1.56 -17.80 18.64
N LYS A 127 1.85 -18.63 19.67
CA LYS A 127 2.89 -18.37 20.67
C LYS A 127 4.25 -18.95 20.31
N SER A 128 4.33 -19.77 19.25
CA SER A 128 5.58 -20.40 18.84
C SER A 128 6.52 -19.41 18.16
N ALA A 129 7.82 -19.56 18.41
CA ALA A 129 8.84 -18.76 17.72
C ALA A 129 8.83 -19.02 16.20
N TYR A 130 8.52 -20.26 15.81
CA TYR A 130 8.46 -20.66 14.41
C TYR A 130 7.31 -19.98 13.64
N PHE A 131 6.15 -19.75 14.27
CA PHE A 131 5.07 -18.99 13.64
C PHE A 131 5.44 -17.53 13.37
N ASN A 132 6.27 -16.91 14.22
CA ASN A 132 6.79 -15.57 13.93
C ASN A 132 7.60 -15.55 12.64
N HIS A 133 8.33 -16.62 12.31
CA HIS A 133 8.99 -16.72 11.01
C HIS A 133 8.00 -16.91 9.87
N VAL A 134 7.10 -17.90 9.97
CA VAL A 134 6.09 -18.22 8.93
C VAL A 134 5.23 -17.01 8.57
N LYS A 135 4.75 -16.25 9.56
CA LYS A 135 3.84 -15.11 9.32
C LYS A 135 4.50 -13.95 8.56
N PHE A 136 5.83 -13.84 8.60
CA PHE A 136 6.59 -12.79 7.92
C PHE A 136 7.21 -13.21 6.59
N GLN A 137 6.99 -14.45 6.14
CA GLN A 137 7.46 -14.83 4.83
C GLN A 137 6.63 -14.13 3.73
N TYR A 138 7.31 -13.64 2.70
CA TYR A 138 6.73 -13.00 1.53
C TYR A 138 7.33 -13.62 0.27
N SER A 139 6.68 -13.43 -0.87
CA SER A 139 7.19 -13.88 -2.18
C SER A 139 7.16 -12.74 -3.18
N ASN A 140 8.18 -12.76 -4.06
CA ASN A 140 8.34 -11.81 -5.16
C ASN A 140 7.71 -12.33 -6.46
N ASP A 141 7.03 -13.48 -6.42
CA ASP A 141 6.41 -14.07 -7.59
C ASP A 141 5.11 -13.34 -7.93
N LYS A 142 5.12 -12.63 -9.07
CA LYS A 142 3.93 -12.00 -9.64
C LYS A 142 2.87 -13.05 -9.96
N THR A 143 1.61 -12.72 -9.69
CA THR A 143 0.47 -13.59 -9.97
C THR A 143 -0.58 -12.91 -10.82
N GLU A 144 -1.23 -13.66 -11.69
CA GLU A 144 -2.37 -13.25 -12.49
C GLU A 144 -3.66 -13.86 -11.91
N LYS A 145 -4.73 -13.06 -11.82
CA LYS A 145 -6.04 -13.49 -11.34
C LYS A 145 -7.02 -13.51 -12.51
N SER A 146 -7.74 -14.62 -12.69
CA SER A 146 -8.82 -14.70 -13.67
C SER A 146 -10.05 -15.36 -13.06
N LYS A 147 -11.21 -14.74 -13.27
CA LYS A 147 -12.49 -15.35 -12.88
C LYS A 147 -12.90 -16.33 -13.97
N ILE A 148 -13.20 -17.56 -13.59
CA ILE A 148 -13.71 -18.57 -14.52
C ILE A 148 -15.22 -18.71 -14.38
N ASN A 149 -15.87 -19.24 -15.43
CA ASN A 149 -17.34 -19.31 -15.56
C ASN A 149 -18.05 -20.20 -14.50
N THR A 150 -17.31 -20.76 -13.54
CA THR A 150 -17.83 -21.50 -12.37
C THR A 150 -17.99 -20.65 -11.11
N GLY A 151 -17.60 -19.37 -11.17
CA GLY A 151 -17.53 -18.47 -10.02
C GLY A 151 -16.29 -18.68 -9.14
N ASP A 152 -15.43 -19.66 -9.47
CA ASP A 152 -14.12 -19.81 -8.84
C ASP A 152 -13.13 -18.78 -9.42
N ILE A 153 -12.13 -18.43 -8.61
CA ILE A 153 -11.04 -17.53 -8.99
C ILE A 153 -9.80 -18.39 -9.22
N LEU A 154 -9.26 -18.33 -10.43
CA LEU A 154 -7.97 -18.90 -10.81
C LEU A 154 -6.87 -17.88 -10.47
N ILE A 155 -5.87 -18.31 -9.72
CA ILE A 155 -4.67 -17.53 -9.42
C ILE A 155 -3.48 -18.28 -9.98
N GLU A 156 -2.67 -17.62 -10.80
CA GLU A 156 -1.53 -18.22 -11.50
C GLU A 156 -0.26 -17.44 -11.20
N ASN A 157 0.86 -18.12 -11.00
CA ASN A 157 2.19 -17.52 -10.98
C ASN A 157 3.08 -18.25 -12.00
N LYS A 158 4.38 -17.92 -12.10
CA LYS A 158 5.29 -18.60 -13.04
C LYS A 158 5.38 -20.12 -12.82
N HIS A 159 5.14 -20.59 -11.60
CA HIS A 159 5.38 -21.98 -11.18
C HIS A 159 4.13 -22.83 -11.03
N HIS A 160 2.99 -22.23 -10.68
CA HIS A 160 1.77 -22.95 -10.33
C HIS A 160 0.51 -22.21 -10.80
N SER A 161 -0.56 -22.98 -11.02
CA SER A 161 -1.93 -22.50 -11.19
C SER A 161 -2.78 -23.05 -10.04
N ALA A 162 -3.57 -22.21 -9.37
CA ALA A 162 -4.32 -22.60 -8.18
C ALA A 162 -5.77 -22.09 -8.13
N PHE A 163 -6.59 -22.84 -7.40
CA PHE A 163 -7.98 -22.51 -7.08
C PHE A 163 -8.18 -22.55 -5.58
N PHE A 164 -8.90 -21.57 -5.04
CA PHE A 164 -9.18 -21.46 -3.61
C PHE A 164 -10.68 -21.49 -3.31
N ARG A 165 -11.03 -22.08 -2.17
CA ARG A 165 -12.41 -22.22 -1.68
C ARG A 165 -12.45 -22.05 -0.18
N SER A 166 -13.57 -21.58 0.36
CA SER A 166 -13.70 -21.32 1.80
C SER A 166 -14.83 -22.12 2.45
N LYS A 167 -14.60 -22.55 3.69
CA LYS A 167 -15.58 -23.24 4.54
C LYS A 167 -15.28 -22.96 6.01
N GLY A 168 -16.18 -22.22 6.67
CA GLY A 168 -15.97 -21.78 8.05
C GLY A 168 -14.73 -20.90 8.14
N ASP A 169 -13.87 -21.17 9.13
CA ASP A 169 -12.61 -20.44 9.36
C ASP A 169 -11.46 -20.87 8.41
N TYR A 170 -11.72 -21.75 7.43
CA TYR A 170 -10.66 -22.35 6.61
C TYR A 170 -10.79 -21.99 5.13
N VAL A 171 -9.63 -21.78 4.51
CA VAL A 171 -9.46 -21.66 3.05
C VAL A 171 -8.66 -22.84 2.53
N TYR A 172 -9.22 -23.55 1.57
CA TYR A 172 -8.63 -24.71 0.94
C TYR A 172 -8.17 -24.34 -0.47
N GLY A 173 -6.92 -24.67 -0.82
CA GLY A 173 -6.34 -24.40 -2.12
C GLY A 173 -5.88 -25.68 -2.82
N ILE A 174 -6.17 -25.82 -4.11
CA ILE A 174 -5.56 -26.84 -4.96
C ILE A 174 -4.69 -26.13 -5.98
N ALA A 175 -3.39 -26.42 -5.96
CA ALA A 175 -2.44 -25.93 -6.95
C ALA A 175 -1.79 -27.06 -7.74
N VAL A 176 -1.47 -26.80 -9.00
CA VAL A 176 -0.75 -27.71 -9.88
C VAL A 176 0.48 -27.02 -10.45
N ALA A 177 1.60 -27.73 -10.51
CA ALA A 177 2.84 -27.21 -11.09
C ALA A 177 2.70 -26.98 -12.61
N ASN A 178 3.07 -25.78 -13.07
CA ASN A 178 2.93 -25.34 -14.45
C ASN A 178 3.76 -26.17 -15.43
N THR A 179 4.90 -26.69 -14.95
CA THR A 179 5.81 -27.57 -15.70
C THR A 179 5.17 -28.88 -16.16
N HIS A 180 4.05 -29.28 -15.56
CA HIS A 180 3.40 -30.58 -15.81
C HIS A 180 1.91 -30.49 -16.18
N LEU A 181 1.42 -29.27 -16.50
CA LEU A 181 0.03 -29.01 -16.90
C LEU A 181 -0.47 -29.81 -18.12
N GLY A 182 0.44 -30.35 -18.94
CA GLY A 182 0.12 -31.17 -20.10
C GLY A 182 0.15 -32.68 -19.86
N ASN A 183 0.56 -33.14 -18.66
CA ASN A 183 0.75 -34.57 -18.38
C ASN A 183 0.31 -34.92 -16.95
N MET A 184 -0.93 -35.39 -16.83
CA MET A 184 -1.51 -35.79 -15.55
C MET A 184 -0.63 -36.81 -14.82
N GLY A 185 -0.07 -37.79 -15.55
CA GLY A 185 0.85 -38.81 -15.02
C GLY A 185 2.06 -38.26 -14.28
N LYS A 186 2.53 -37.06 -14.65
CA LYS A 186 3.66 -36.36 -14.04
C LYS A 186 3.27 -35.10 -13.26
N ALA A 187 1.96 -34.83 -13.12
CA ALA A 187 1.48 -33.67 -12.39
C ALA A 187 1.89 -33.74 -10.92
N ILE A 188 2.37 -32.60 -10.41
CA ILE A 188 2.69 -32.37 -9.01
C ILE A 188 1.59 -31.48 -8.46
N PHE A 189 0.91 -31.98 -7.43
CA PHE A 189 -0.21 -31.29 -6.78
C PHE A 189 0.19 -30.80 -5.41
N LYS A 190 -0.25 -29.59 -5.08
CA LYS A 190 -0.11 -29.01 -3.75
C LYS A 190 -1.49 -28.69 -3.21
N LEU A 191 -1.75 -29.17 -2.00
CA LEU A 191 -3.02 -28.98 -1.30
C LEU A 191 -2.78 -28.03 -0.13
N TYR A 192 -3.39 -26.85 -0.16
CA TYR A 192 -3.23 -25.83 0.86
C TYR A 192 -4.42 -25.83 1.81
N ILE A 193 -4.16 -25.76 3.11
CA ILE A 193 -5.17 -25.55 4.14
C ILE A 193 -4.73 -24.34 4.94
N PHE A 194 -5.41 -23.23 4.77
CA PHE A 194 -5.18 -22.00 5.51
C PHE A 194 -6.26 -21.81 6.57
N ASP A 195 -5.85 -21.26 7.70
CA ASP A 195 -6.73 -20.89 8.80
C ASP A 195 -6.80 -19.36 8.91
N GLU A 196 -7.98 -18.81 8.68
CA GLU A 196 -8.22 -17.37 8.64
C GLU A 196 -8.03 -16.70 10.00
N LYS A 197 -8.10 -17.46 11.11
CA LYS A 197 -7.93 -16.93 12.46
C LYS A 197 -6.52 -17.08 13.00
N LEU A 198 -5.63 -17.74 12.25
CA LEU A 198 -4.26 -17.96 12.70
C LEU A 198 -3.45 -16.66 12.66
N ILE A 199 -3.68 -15.83 11.64
CA ILE A 199 -3.20 -14.43 11.60
C ILE A 199 -4.34 -13.55 12.12
N SER A 200 -4.16 -12.93 13.29
CA SER A 200 -5.16 -12.00 13.83
C SER A 200 -5.05 -10.62 13.19
N THR A 201 -6.09 -9.80 13.35
CA THR A 201 -6.12 -8.40 12.87
C THR A 201 -4.91 -7.59 13.35
N GLU A 202 -4.45 -7.79 14.58
CA GLU A 202 -3.27 -7.13 15.13
C GLU A 202 -1.99 -7.59 14.40
N ILE A 203 -1.88 -8.89 14.14
CA ILE A 203 -0.74 -9.48 13.42
C ILE A 203 -0.71 -9.03 11.97
N HIS A 204 -1.86 -8.87 11.31
CA HIS A 204 -1.93 -8.30 9.95
C HIS A 204 -1.24 -6.93 9.87
N SER A 205 -1.48 -6.07 10.86
CA SER A 205 -0.81 -4.76 10.94
C SER A 205 0.71 -4.89 11.12
N GLU A 206 1.15 -5.85 11.93
CA GLU A 206 2.57 -6.14 12.17
C GLU A 206 3.27 -6.68 10.90
N VAL A 207 2.67 -7.68 10.24
CA VAL A 207 3.15 -8.28 8.98
C VAL A 207 3.29 -7.21 7.91
N ARG A 208 2.28 -6.34 7.78
CA ARG A 208 2.31 -5.20 6.87
C ARG A 208 3.48 -4.25 7.15
N LYS A 209 3.64 -3.81 8.41
CA LYS A 209 4.72 -2.89 8.81
C LYS A 209 6.11 -3.47 8.58
N LYS A 210 6.29 -4.78 8.79
CA LYS A 210 7.59 -5.44 8.60
C LYS A 210 7.90 -5.71 7.14
N ARG A 211 6.89 -6.08 6.34
CA ARG A 211 7.00 -6.21 4.88
C ARG A 211 7.35 -4.87 4.23
N ASP A 212 6.65 -3.79 4.61
CA ASP A 212 6.97 -2.45 4.15
C ASP A 212 8.43 -2.09 4.47
N ARG A 213 8.93 -2.42 5.67
CA ARG A 213 10.34 -2.24 6.04
C ARG A 213 11.33 -3.13 5.28
N HIS A 214 10.90 -4.26 4.72
CA HIS A 214 11.78 -5.17 3.97
C HIS A 214 11.83 -4.82 2.47
N ILE A 215 10.71 -4.39 1.90
CA ILE A 215 10.64 -3.89 0.51
C ILE A 215 11.35 -2.53 0.39
N PHE A 216 11.35 -1.76 1.48
CA PHE A 216 12.07 -0.49 1.61
C PHE A 216 13.06 -0.62 2.78
N PRO A 217 14.24 -1.25 2.59
CA PRO A 217 15.18 -1.51 3.67
C PRO A 217 15.64 -0.20 4.29
N THR A 218 15.31 -0.02 5.56
CA THR A 218 15.79 1.09 6.35
C THR A 218 17.15 0.77 6.96
N GLU A 219 18.21 0.82 6.15
CA GLU A 219 19.60 0.85 6.63
C GLU A 219 20.22 2.25 6.53
N THR A 220 19.48 3.24 7.04
CA THR A 220 19.99 4.53 7.53
C THR A 220 19.04 5.15 8.56
N GLU A 221 18.36 4.29 9.33
CA GLU A 221 17.20 4.65 10.17
C GLU A 221 17.55 5.57 11.37
N ASN A 222 18.83 5.85 11.63
CA ASN A 222 19.29 6.59 12.83
C ASN A 222 19.98 7.95 12.60
N LYS A 223 20.04 8.52 11.39
CA LYS A 223 20.51 9.91 11.22
C LYS A 223 19.70 10.80 10.27
N VAL A 224 18.81 10.25 9.45
CA VAL A 224 17.97 11.04 8.51
C VAL A 224 16.50 11.10 8.94
N SER A 225 16.02 10.12 9.73
CA SER A 225 14.65 10.10 10.28
C SER A 225 14.35 11.24 11.27
N ALA A 226 15.40 11.87 11.82
CA ALA A 226 15.29 13.07 12.64
C ALA A 226 15.08 14.36 11.83
N TYR A 227 15.16 14.31 10.49
CA TYR A 227 14.98 15.49 9.64
C TYR A 227 13.78 15.40 8.69
N PHE A 228 13.45 14.26 8.06
CA PHE A 228 12.29 14.17 7.15
C PHE A 228 11.65 12.77 7.06
N SER A 229 10.79 12.42 8.02
CA SER A 229 9.97 11.20 7.89
C SER A 229 8.81 11.45 6.92
N LEU A 230 9.07 11.33 5.62
CA LEU A 230 8.11 11.59 4.54
C LEU A 230 7.22 10.37 4.25
N TYR A 231 5.91 10.62 4.22
CA TYR A 231 4.86 9.81 3.59
C TYR A 231 5.10 9.57 2.08
N HIS A 232 6.14 10.19 1.49
CA HIS A 232 6.32 10.41 0.06
C HIS A 232 7.18 9.36 -0.65
N ASN A 233 8.01 8.55 0.03
CA ASN A 233 8.69 7.42 -0.65
C ASN A 233 7.67 6.46 -1.33
N LYS A 234 6.47 6.33 -0.74
CA LYS A 234 5.35 5.58 -1.35
C LYS A 234 4.74 6.31 -2.55
N ARG A 235 4.63 7.64 -2.48
CA ARG A 235 3.98 8.49 -3.50
C ARG A 235 4.87 8.85 -4.68
N ILE A 236 6.17 8.96 -4.52
CA ILE A 236 7.10 9.19 -5.64
C ILE A 236 6.97 8.05 -6.66
N ASN A 237 6.75 6.81 -6.19
CA ASN A 237 6.46 5.68 -7.08
C ASN A 237 5.10 5.78 -7.78
N GLU A 238 4.12 6.51 -7.22
CA GLU A 238 2.85 6.81 -7.91
C GLU A 238 3.08 7.63 -9.18
N LEU A 239 4.16 8.43 -9.25
CA LEU A 239 4.53 9.17 -10.46
C LEU A 239 4.69 8.25 -11.67
N ILE A 240 5.33 7.08 -11.52
CA ILE A 240 5.50 6.09 -12.58
C ILE A 240 4.14 5.52 -13.02
N ILE A 241 3.27 5.23 -12.04
CA ILE A 241 1.94 4.65 -12.29
C ILE A 241 1.06 5.66 -13.04
N LEU A 242 1.06 6.91 -12.60
CA LEU A 242 0.27 7.98 -13.19
C LEU A 242 0.77 8.35 -14.59
N LEU A 243 2.08 8.40 -14.81
CA LEU A 243 2.67 8.62 -16.13
C LEU A 243 2.31 7.50 -17.10
N LYS A 244 2.41 6.23 -16.67
CA LYS A 244 1.96 5.10 -17.48
C LYS A 244 0.50 5.26 -17.89
N LYS A 245 -0.37 5.58 -16.92
CA LYS A 245 -1.80 5.77 -17.16
C LYS A 245 -2.04 6.93 -18.15
N LEU A 246 -1.36 8.06 -17.96
CA LEU A 246 -1.45 9.21 -18.85
C LEU A 246 -1.10 8.84 -20.30
N LEU A 247 -0.01 8.10 -20.51
CA LEU A 247 0.44 7.64 -21.82
C LEU A 247 -0.51 6.61 -22.46
N GLU A 248 -1.15 5.76 -21.65
CA GLU A 248 -2.11 4.76 -22.16
C GLU A 248 -3.44 5.38 -22.57
N THR A 249 -3.90 6.39 -21.84
CA THR A 249 -5.29 6.82 -21.89
C THR A 249 -5.53 8.22 -22.46
N SER A 250 -4.51 9.10 -22.51
CA SER A 250 -4.69 10.45 -23.05
C SER A 250 -4.28 10.52 -24.53
N PRO A 251 -5.19 10.84 -25.47
CA PRO A 251 -4.83 11.01 -26.88
C PRO A 251 -3.80 12.10 -27.12
N LEU A 252 -3.83 13.16 -26.30
CA LEU A 252 -2.94 14.30 -26.40
C LEU A 252 -1.51 13.98 -25.94
N HIS A 253 -1.37 13.16 -24.90
CA HIS A 253 -0.07 12.90 -24.26
C HIS A 253 0.57 11.58 -24.68
N LYS A 254 -0.21 10.65 -25.24
CA LYS A 254 0.28 9.33 -25.68
C LYS A 254 1.44 9.37 -26.67
N ASN A 255 1.52 10.43 -27.47
CA ASN A 255 2.57 10.63 -28.47
C ASN A 255 3.57 11.74 -28.07
N ASP A 256 3.51 12.25 -26.84
CA ASP A 256 4.51 13.19 -26.34
C ASP A 256 5.81 12.43 -26.06
N GLN A 257 6.78 12.59 -26.96
CA GLN A 257 8.05 11.87 -26.87
C GLN A 257 8.79 12.19 -25.58
N LYS A 258 8.69 13.43 -25.07
CA LYS A 258 9.34 13.80 -23.81
C LYS A 258 8.70 13.07 -22.64
N LEU A 259 7.37 12.97 -22.58
CA LEU A 259 6.70 12.16 -21.55
C LEU A 259 7.05 10.68 -21.64
N VAL A 260 7.15 10.12 -22.85
CA VAL A 260 7.58 8.73 -23.06
C VAL A 260 9.00 8.50 -22.55
N ASP A 261 9.93 9.40 -22.87
CA ASP A 261 11.33 9.31 -22.44
C ASP A 261 11.44 9.42 -20.92
N ILE A 262 10.72 10.37 -20.31
CA ILE A 262 10.66 10.54 -18.85
C ILE A 262 10.10 9.28 -18.19
N TYR A 263 8.99 8.73 -18.71
CA TYR A 263 8.40 7.51 -18.18
C TYR A 263 9.38 6.32 -18.23
N ASN A 264 10.06 6.12 -19.36
CA ASN A 264 11.02 5.04 -19.51
C ASN A 264 12.20 5.19 -18.53
N LYS A 265 12.73 6.41 -18.38
CA LYS A 265 13.81 6.70 -17.43
C LYS A 265 13.38 6.45 -15.98
N LEU A 266 12.23 6.97 -15.55
CA LEU A 266 11.70 6.74 -14.20
C LEU A 266 11.43 5.26 -13.92
N LYS A 267 10.95 4.53 -14.93
CA LYS A 267 10.67 3.09 -14.83
C LYS A 267 11.95 2.26 -14.66
N GLU A 268 13.04 2.65 -15.31
CA GLU A 268 14.35 2.00 -15.12
C GLU A 268 14.91 2.22 -13.72
N GLU A 269 14.61 3.38 -13.12
CA GLU A 269 15.00 3.75 -11.76
C GLU A 269 14.04 3.24 -10.67
N ALA A 270 13.06 2.41 -11.03
CA ALA A 270 12.05 1.91 -10.09
C ALA A 270 12.60 0.79 -9.18
N PRO A 271 12.26 0.79 -7.86
CA PRO A 271 11.43 1.77 -7.17
C PRO A 271 12.20 3.08 -6.93
N LEU A 272 11.52 4.21 -7.16
CA LEU A 272 12.10 5.52 -6.93
C LEU A 272 12.36 5.68 -5.43
N SER A 273 13.63 5.90 -5.09
CA SER A 273 14.08 6.33 -3.78
C SER A 273 14.40 7.83 -3.79
N TYR A 274 14.68 8.37 -2.62
CA TYR A 274 15.18 9.73 -2.47
C TYR A 274 16.51 9.97 -3.21
N GLU A 275 17.37 8.95 -3.32
CA GLU A 275 18.60 9.07 -4.11
C GLU A 275 18.32 9.07 -5.61
N ASN A 276 17.48 8.17 -6.10
CA ASN A 276 17.29 7.99 -7.54
C ASN A 276 16.36 9.05 -8.15
N ILE A 277 15.43 9.63 -7.37
CA ILE A 277 14.58 10.74 -7.83
C ILE A 277 15.40 12.01 -8.15
N ARG A 278 16.60 12.16 -7.57
CA ARG A 278 17.53 13.25 -7.90
C ARG A 278 18.14 13.10 -9.30
N LEU A 279 18.25 11.88 -9.83
CA LEU A 279 18.82 11.60 -11.17
C LEU A 279 17.91 12.07 -12.31
N VAL A 280 16.66 12.38 -11.98
CA VAL A 280 15.60 12.80 -12.89
C VAL A 280 15.12 14.23 -12.56
N GLN A 281 15.89 15.01 -11.81
CA GLN A 281 15.49 16.36 -11.38
C GLN A 281 15.07 17.26 -12.55
N ASP A 282 15.81 17.24 -13.67
CA ASP A 282 15.47 18.03 -14.86
C ASP A 282 14.15 17.60 -15.51
N ASP A 283 13.81 16.31 -15.41
CA ASP A 283 12.56 15.76 -15.91
C ASP A 283 11.39 16.19 -15.02
N LEU A 284 11.60 16.25 -13.70
CA LEU A 284 10.60 16.73 -12.75
C LEU A 284 10.20 18.19 -13.02
N LEU A 285 11.12 19.03 -13.52
CA LEU A 285 10.79 20.42 -13.89
C LEU A 285 9.65 20.44 -14.90
N TYR A 286 9.78 19.64 -15.96
CA TYR A 286 8.76 19.52 -16.99
C TYR A 286 7.47 18.90 -16.46
N LEU A 287 7.56 17.85 -15.63
CA LEU A 287 6.38 17.23 -15.04
C LEU A 287 5.61 18.17 -14.09
N SER A 288 6.31 19.04 -13.36
CA SER A 288 5.70 20.01 -12.44
C SER A 288 4.86 21.08 -13.17
N ASP A 289 5.16 21.34 -14.45
CA ASP A 289 4.43 22.29 -15.29
C ASP A 289 3.40 21.61 -16.22
N LEU A 290 3.26 20.29 -16.10
CA LEU A 290 2.36 19.52 -16.96
C LEU A 290 0.90 19.87 -16.68
N LYS A 291 0.19 20.35 -17.71
CA LYS A 291 -1.23 20.69 -17.64
C LYS A 291 -2.07 19.56 -18.19
N ILE A 292 -2.98 19.04 -17.36
CA ILE A 292 -3.86 17.94 -17.73
C ILE A 292 -5.30 18.43 -17.71
N GLU A 293 -5.84 18.64 -18.90
CA GLU A 293 -7.22 19.05 -19.11
C GLU A 293 -8.18 17.87 -18.95
N GLU A 294 -9.37 18.19 -18.45
CA GLU A 294 -10.47 17.23 -18.40
C GLU A 294 -11.07 17.07 -19.80
N THR A 295 -11.26 15.82 -20.19
CA THR A 295 -11.81 15.37 -21.46
C THR A 295 -12.87 14.30 -21.17
N SER A 296 -13.71 13.99 -22.16
CA SER A 296 -14.65 12.88 -22.07
C SER A 296 -14.01 11.53 -21.77
N GLU A 297 -12.72 11.36 -22.07
CA GLU A 297 -11.98 10.09 -21.96
C GLU A 297 -11.24 9.94 -20.62
N ASN A 298 -11.01 11.04 -19.89
CA ASN A 298 -10.29 11.03 -18.61
C ASN A 298 -11.09 11.56 -17.41
N ASN A 299 -12.34 11.99 -17.59
CA ASN A 299 -13.18 12.59 -16.54
C ASN A 299 -13.21 11.84 -15.19
N TRP A 300 -13.17 10.50 -15.18
CA TRP A 300 -13.28 9.70 -13.96
C TRP A 300 -11.96 9.57 -13.15
N TYR A 301 -10.83 10.03 -13.70
CA TYR A 301 -9.50 9.93 -13.10
C TYR A 301 -8.56 11.10 -13.46
N VAL A 302 -9.09 12.15 -14.09
CA VAL A 302 -8.32 13.37 -14.41
C VAL A 302 -7.68 13.94 -13.14
N TYR A 303 -8.37 13.83 -12.01
CA TYR A 303 -7.88 14.28 -10.72
C TYR A 303 -6.62 13.51 -10.28
N ASP A 304 -6.61 12.18 -10.44
CA ASP A 304 -5.43 11.36 -10.17
C ASP A 304 -4.26 11.75 -11.09
N LEU A 305 -4.55 12.04 -12.36
CA LEU A 305 -3.51 12.43 -13.32
C LEU A 305 -2.89 13.78 -12.98
N ARG A 306 -3.68 14.76 -12.52
CA ARG A 306 -3.19 16.08 -12.10
C ARG A 306 -2.18 15.99 -10.96
N ASN A 307 -2.22 14.92 -10.15
CA ASN A 307 -1.22 14.67 -9.13
C ASN A 307 0.20 14.44 -9.68
N ILE A 308 0.40 14.20 -10.99
CA ILE A 308 1.74 14.17 -11.59
C ILE A 308 2.47 15.50 -11.33
N ALA A 309 1.81 16.62 -11.57
CA ALA A 309 2.39 17.95 -11.36
C ALA A 309 2.65 18.22 -9.87
N HIS A 310 1.71 17.82 -9.00
CA HIS A 310 1.87 17.92 -7.55
C HIS A 310 3.10 17.14 -7.06
N LEU A 311 3.18 15.85 -7.40
CA LEU A 311 4.26 14.96 -6.96
C LEU A 311 5.62 15.41 -7.48
N ALA A 312 5.67 15.91 -8.73
CA ALA A 312 6.89 16.46 -9.30
C ALA A 312 7.32 17.76 -8.60
N ALA A 313 6.39 18.69 -8.35
CA ALA A 313 6.68 19.92 -7.61
C ALA A 313 7.15 19.63 -6.18
N HIS A 314 6.46 18.75 -5.46
CA HIS A 314 6.86 18.37 -4.11
C HIS A 314 8.26 17.71 -4.10
N SER A 315 8.51 16.76 -5.01
CA SER A 315 9.83 16.10 -5.11
C SER A 315 10.95 17.10 -5.42
N LEU A 316 10.70 18.07 -6.29
CA LEU A 316 11.65 19.16 -6.54
C LEU A 316 11.91 19.98 -5.28
N ALA A 317 10.86 20.31 -4.52
CA ALA A 317 10.98 21.06 -3.29
C ALA A 317 11.88 20.35 -2.28
N ASP A 318 11.70 19.04 -2.09
CA ASP A 318 12.53 18.20 -1.22
C ASP A 318 13.99 18.15 -1.70
N ILE A 319 14.22 18.00 -3.01
CA ILE A 319 15.58 17.98 -3.58
C ILE A 319 16.27 19.33 -3.36
N TYR A 320 15.58 20.45 -3.59
CA TYR A 320 16.14 21.78 -3.38
C TYR A 320 16.37 22.08 -1.89
N TYR A 321 15.47 21.62 -1.02
CA TYR A 321 15.60 21.80 0.43
C TYR A 321 16.90 21.15 0.94
N ASP A 322 17.14 19.89 0.56
CA ASP A 322 18.33 19.16 0.99
C ASP A 322 19.62 19.73 0.39
N ASN A 323 19.54 20.26 -0.83
CA ASN A 323 20.65 20.99 -1.44
C ASN A 323 20.84 22.40 -0.83
N SER A 324 20.12 22.72 0.26
CA SER A 324 20.14 24.01 0.95
C SER A 324 19.74 25.20 0.06
N ASN A 325 19.07 24.95 -1.06
CA ASN A 325 18.51 25.97 -1.93
C ASN A 325 17.07 26.29 -1.47
N HIS A 326 16.99 27.01 -0.36
CA HIS A 326 15.71 27.29 0.31
C HIS A 326 14.75 28.16 -0.52
N GLU A 327 15.25 29.02 -1.41
CA GLU A 327 14.43 29.82 -2.32
C GLU A 327 13.69 28.92 -3.32
N MET A 328 14.40 27.97 -3.94
CA MET A 328 13.78 27.03 -4.87
C MET A 328 12.89 26.01 -4.15
N ALA A 329 13.24 25.60 -2.94
CA ALA A 329 12.39 24.75 -2.12
C ALA A 329 11.05 25.45 -1.81
N GLU A 330 11.10 26.71 -1.37
CA GLU A 330 9.91 27.55 -1.13
C GLU A 330 9.04 27.64 -2.39
N LYS A 331 9.64 27.98 -3.53
CA LYS A 331 8.96 28.07 -4.83
C LYS A 331 8.18 26.80 -5.15
N TYR A 332 8.80 25.63 -5.02
CA TYR A 332 8.19 24.37 -5.42
C TYR A 332 7.20 23.82 -4.40
N PHE A 333 7.38 24.08 -3.10
CA PHE A 333 6.35 23.80 -2.10
C PHE A 333 5.10 24.66 -2.31
N LEU A 334 5.26 25.96 -2.58
CA LEU A 334 4.14 26.84 -2.91
C LEU A 334 3.43 26.41 -4.20
N LYS A 335 4.19 25.97 -5.21
CA LYS A 335 3.63 25.39 -6.44
C LYS A 335 2.82 24.13 -6.14
N ALA A 336 3.34 23.19 -5.35
CA ALA A 336 2.63 21.98 -4.95
C ALA A 336 1.38 22.25 -4.10
N LEU A 337 1.35 23.40 -3.41
CA LEU A 337 0.25 23.80 -2.55
C LEU A 337 -0.86 24.55 -3.29
N TYR A 338 -0.50 25.45 -4.20
CA TYR A 338 -1.44 26.41 -4.81
C TYR A 338 -1.63 26.25 -6.31
N ASP A 339 -0.57 25.92 -7.06
CA ASP A 339 -0.64 25.83 -8.52
C ASP A 339 -0.98 24.40 -8.98
N ALA A 340 -0.53 23.40 -8.23
CA ALA A 340 -0.74 21.99 -8.46
C ALA A 340 -1.10 21.29 -7.12
N PRO A 341 -2.22 21.66 -6.48
CA PRO A 341 -2.65 21.06 -5.23
C PRO A 341 -2.89 19.55 -5.39
N TYR A 342 -2.65 18.79 -4.31
CA TYR A 342 -2.94 17.36 -4.32
C TYR A 342 -4.46 17.13 -4.38
N GLU A 343 -4.88 16.29 -5.32
CA GLU A 343 -6.29 15.95 -5.54
C GLU A 343 -6.54 14.48 -5.12
N ASP A 344 -7.51 14.24 -4.24
CA ASP A 344 -7.87 12.89 -3.80
C ASP A 344 -9.35 12.87 -3.40
N ARG A 345 -9.97 11.68 -3.51
CA ARG A 345 -11.35 11.47 -3.04
C ARG A 345 -11.44 11.58 -1.51
N SER A 346 -10.35 11.33 -0.80
CA SER A 346 -10.21 11.49 0.64
C SER A 346 -9.78 12.91 1.00
N ALA A 347 -10.72 13.73 1.47
CA ALA A 347 -10.42 15.06 2.02
C ALA A 347 -9.39 15.01 3.17
N THR A 348 -9.34 13.89 3.91
CA THR A 348 -8.35 13.66 4.98
C THR A 348 -6.94 13.57 4.44
N THR A 349 -6.76 12.94 3.27
CA THR A 349 -5.46 12.75 2.63
C THR A 349 -4.94 14.07 2.08
N VAL A 350 -5.80 14.83 1.39
CA VAL A 350 -5.49 16.19 0.90
C VAL A 350 -5.11 17.11 2.05
N LYS A 351 -5.90 17.11 3.13
CA LYS A 351 -5.61 17.92 4.32
C LYS A 351 -4.23 17.60 4.90
N LYS A 352 -3.89 16.31 5.06
CA LYS A 352 -2.62 15.90 5.65
C LYS A 352 -1.40 16.32 4.80
N ASP A 353 -1.54 16.29 3.47
CA ASP A 353 -0.50 16.75 2.56
C ASP A 353 -0.29 18.26 2.65
N ASN A 354 -1.37 19.06 2.56
CA ASN A 354 -1.30 20.52 2.70
C ASN A 354 -0.69 20.94 4.04
N GLU A 355 -1.16 20.38 5.14
CA GLU A 355 -0.66 20.72 6.48
C GLU A 355 0.82 20.33 6.67
N ARG A 356 1.30 19.32 5.94
CA ARG A 356 2.71 18.98 5.93
C ARG A 356 3.53 20.00 5.16
N ILE A 357 3.11 20.37 3.95
CA ILE A 357 3.77 21.41 3.16
C ILE A 357 3.89 22.71 3.97
N PHE A 358 2.88 23.02 4.81
CA PHE A 358 2.95 24.15 5.74
C PHE A 358 4.11 24.02 6.73
N LEU A 359 4.33 22.85 7.34
CA LEU A 359 5.47 22.63 8.22
C LEU A 359 6.82 22.70 7.49
N ASP A 360 6.89 22.15 6.28
CA ASP A 360 8.12 22.21 5.47
C ASP A 360 8.45 23.66 5.08
N LEU A 361 7.44 24.45 4.71
CA LEU A 361 7.56 25.90 4.50
C LEU A 361 7.97 26.64 5.79
N VAL A 362 7.40 26.29 6.93
CA VAL A 362 7.81 26.85 8.23
C VAL A 362 9.29 26.60 8.49
N ALA A 363 9.78 25.39 8.27
CA ALA A 363 11.19 25.06 8.44
C ALA A 363 12.09 25.87 7.48
N ILE A 364 11.64 26.11 6.25
CA ILE A 364 12.33 27.00 5.30
C ILE A 364 12.38 28.44 5.83
N TYR A 365 11.24 28.99 6.26
CA TYR A 365 11.15 30.36 6.76
C TYR A 365 11.96 30.56 8.05
N GLU A 366 12.00 29.58 8.94
CA GLU A 366 12.88 29.58 10.12
C GLU A 366 14.35 29.69 9.73
N ARG A 367 14.83 28.89 8.76
CA ARG A 367 16.21 28.95 8.27
C ARG A 367 16.54 30.28 7.59
N GLN A 368 15.55 30.91 6.98
CA GLN A 368 15.65 32.25 6.38
C GLN A 368 15.42 33.39 7.38
N SER A 369 15.24 33.10 8.68
CA SER A 369 14.90 34.10 9.72
C SER A 369 13.61 34.90 9.48
N LYS A 370 12.68 34.37 8.68
CA LYS A 370 11.37 34.97 8.37
C LYS A 370 10.29 34.48 9.36
N LEU A 371 10.47 34.77 10.65
CA LEU A 371 9.61 34.22 11.72
C LEU A 371 8.15 34.66 11.65
N ASP A 372 7.85 35.87 11.18
CA ASP A 372 6.46 36.33 11.01
C ASP A 372 5.74 35.55 9.90
N THR A 373 6.45 35.20 8.82
CA THR A 373 5.92 34.34 7.75
C THR A 373 5.74 32.91 8.27
N ALA A 374 6.72 32.37 8.99
CA ALA A 374 6.60 31.06 9.65
C ALA A 374 5.37 31.01 10.57
N ALA A 375 5.18 32.02 11.42
CA ALA A 375 4.02 32.13 12.29
C ALA A 375 2.70 32.15 11.50
N ALA A 376 2.64 32.86 10.37
CA ALA A 376 1.45 32.90 9.52
C ALA A 376 1.06 31.50 9.00
N TYR A 377 2.02 30.66 8.62
CA TYR A 377 1.78 29.27 8.22
C TYR A 377 1.50 28.34 9.41
N LEU A 378 1.96 28.65 10.61
CA LEU A 378 1.63 27.86 11.81
C LEU A 378 0.21 28.10 12.32
N LEU A 379 -0.36 29.31 12.15
CA LEU A 379 -1.70 29.60 12.69
C LEU A 379 -2.81 28.66 12.21
N PRO A 380 -2.89 28.29 10.92
CA PRO A 380 -3.87 27.31 10.45
C PRO A 380 -3.69 25.93 11.09
N LEU A 381 -2.45 25.55 11.40
CA LEU A 381 -2.12 24.25 12.00
C LEU A 381 -2.52 24.13 13.47
N LEU A 382 -2.89 25.22 14.14
CA LEU A 382 -3.54 25.16 15.47
C LEU A 382 -4.89 24.42 15.42
N ALA A 383 -5.50 24.28 14.23
CA ALA A 383 -6.69 23.50 13.99
C ALA A 383 -6.41 22.14 13.31
N SER A 384 -5.14 21.75 13.21
CA SER A 384 -4.73 20.44 12.70
C SER A 384 -4.89 19.38 13.77
N TYR A 385 -5.42 18.21 13.40
CA TYR A 385 -5.38 17.03 14.29
C TYR A 385 -3.97 16.39 14.34
N TYR A 386 -3.17 16.60 13.30
CA TYR A 386 -1.89 15.92 13.11
C TYR A 386 -0.70 16.69 13.71
N TYR A 387 -0.76 18.02 13.64
CA TYR A 387 0.39 18.88 13.91
C TYR A 387 0.15 19.93 15.01
N GLU A 388 -0.96 19.88 15.74
CA GLU A 388 -1.26 20.85 16.82
C GLU A 388 -0.12 20.94 17.85
N LYS A 389 0.42 19.80 18.28
CA LYS A 389 1.48 19.77 19.30
C LYS A 389 2.74 20.48 18.84
N GLU A 390 3.26 20.11 17.67
CA GLU A 390 4.46 20.71 17.08
C GLU A 390 4.26 22.20 16.79
N THR A 391 3.06 22.56 16.31
CA THR A 391 2.66 23.95 16.07
C THR A 391 2.69 24.78 17.35
N ASN A 392 2.13 24.26 18.44
CA ASN A 392 2.13 24.92 19.74
C ASN A 392 3.57 25.16 20.23
N GLU A 393 4.43 24.13 20.14
CA GLU A 393 5.83 24.21 20.57
C GLU A 393 6.60 25.29 19.77
N LYS A 394 6.46 25.32 18.44
CA LYS A 394 7.10 26.33 17.58
C LYS A 394 6.60 27.75 17.85
N LEU A 395 5.28 27.94 17.93
CA LEU A 395 4.70 29.28 18.18
C LEU A 395 5.10 29.84 19.55
N ILE A 396 5.20 28.99 20.59
CA ILE A 396 5.69 29.41 21.91
C ILE A 396 7.15 29.88 21.81
N ALA A 397 7.99 29.17 21.06
CA ALA A 397 9.40 29.52 20.89
C ALA A 397 9.62 30.86 20.17
N TYR A 398 8.65 31.33 19.38
CA TYR A 398 8.74 32.62 18.68
C TYR A 398 8.40 33.82 19.58
N ILE A 399 7.87 33.59 20.78
CA ILE A 399 7.43 34.66 21.67
C ILE A 399 8.44 34.80 22.82
N PRO A 400 9.04 35.99 23.02
CA PRO A 400 9.87 36.26 24.18
C PRO A 400 9.12 35.98 25.48
N ASP A 401 9.82 35.47 26.51
CA ASP A 401 9.22 35.09 27.79
C ASP A 401 8.88 36.30 28.68
N GLU A 402 8.02 37.17 28.16
CA GLU A 402 7.54 38.38 28.80
C GLU A 402 6.04 38.51 28.60
N LYS A 403 5.32 38.87 29.65
CA LYS A 403 3.85 39.03 29.62
C LYS A 403 3.40 39.99 28.50
N LYS A 404 4.13 41.09 28.30
CA LYS A 404 3.82 42.09 27.26
C LYS A 404 3.91 41.50 25.85
N SER A 405 4.91 40.67 25.59
CA SER A 405 5.11 40.00 24.30
C SER A 405 4.00 39.00 24.00
N ARG A 406 3.59 38.20 25.00
CA ARG A 406 2.45 37.27 24.86
C ARG A 406 1.15 38.02 24.57
N THR A 407 0.85 39.09 25.30
CA THR A 407 -0.34 39.93 25.05
C THR A 407 -0.31 40.57 23.66
N ALA A 408 0.84 41.08 23.21
CA ALA A 408 0.97 41.65 21.87
C ALA A 408 0.76 40.58 20.78
N PHE A 409 1.35 39.40 20.93
CA PHE A 409 1.18 38.29 19.99
C PHE A 409 -0.28 37.84 19.93
N LYS A 410 -0.96 37.75 21.08
CA LYS A 410 -2.39 37.44 21.13
C LYS A 410 -3.23 38.44 20.33
N ASN A 411 -2.96 39.74 20.47
CA ASN A 411 -3.66 40.78 19.71
C ASN A 411 -3.40 40.67 18.20
N ASP A 412 -2.21 40.24 17.79
CA ASP A 412 -1.90 40.00 16.37
C ASP A 412 -2.64 38.77 15.83
N ILE A 413 -2.76 37.69 16.62
CA ILE A 413 -3.62 36.54 16.27
C ILE A 413 -5.07 36.98 16.15
N ASP A 414 -5.59 37.76 17.10
CA ASP A 414 -6.97 38.24 17.06
C ASP A 414 -7.26 39.02 15.77
N LYS A 415 -6.32 39.88 15.33
CA LYS A 415 -6.41 40.58 14.03
C LYS A 415 -6.37 39.61 12.84
N ALA A 416 -5.48 38.62 12.87
CA ALA A 416 -5.38 37.62 11.80
C ALA A 416 -6.67 36.80 11.67
N LEU A 417 -7.24 36.37 12.79
CA LEU A 417 -8.52 35.67 12.84
C LEU A 417 -9.68 36.53 12.32
N LEU A 418 -9.69 37.84 12.62
CA LEU A 418 -10.68 38.77 12.08
C LEU A 418 -10.54 39.02 10.57
N SER A 419 -9.35 38.81 10.01
CA SER A 419 -9.10 38.96 8.57
C SER A 419 -9.55 37.74 7.73
N ALA A 420 -10.01 36.67 8.37
CA ALA A 420 -10.38 35.43 7.71
C ALA A 420 -11.47 35.66 6.64
N ARG A 421 -11.19 35.24 5.41
CA ARG A 421 -12.14 35.31 4.28
C ARG A 421 -12.05 34.06 3.41
N THR A 422 -13.14 33.74 2.73
CA THR A 422 -13.15 32.66 1.73
C THR A 422 -12.64 33.20 0.40
N THR A 423 -11.71 32.49 -0.22
CA THR A 423 -11.17 32.79 -1.55
C THR A 423 -12.04 32.16 -2.65
N ASP A 424 -11.83 32.54 -3.91
CA ASP A 424 -12.65 32.09 -5.04
C ASP A 424 -12.60 30.57 -5.27
N ASP A 425 -11.50 29.93 -4.86
CA ASP A 425 -11.29 28.48 -4.86
C ASP A 425 -11.83 27.76 -3.60
N GLY A 426 -12.51 28.49 -2.70
CA GLY A 426 -13.14 27.95 -1.51
C GLY A 426 -12.21 27.74 -0.31
N ASN A 427 -10.92 28.11 -0.41
CA ASN A 427 -10.00 28.12 0.71
C ASN A 427 -10.33 29.26 1.72
N ILE A 428 -9.75 29.18 2.91
CA ILE A 428 -9.74 30.28 3.88
C ILE A 428 -8.40 30.99 3.77
N GLU A 429 -8.41 32.32 3.65
CA GLU A 429 -7.21 33.16 3.73
C GLU A 429 -7.22 33.99 5.02
N ILE A 430 -6.09 34.03 5.72
CA ILE A 430 -5.84 34.93 6.85
C ILE A 430 -4.61 35.81 6.59
N THR A 431 -4.53 36.96 7.24
CA THR A 431 -3.36 37.86 7.21
C THR A 431 -2.77 38.03 8.61
N PHE A 432 -1.56 37.53 8.84
CA PHE A 432 -0.82 37.73 10.09
C PHE A 432 0.38 38.65 9.86
N ARG A 433 0.42 39.80 10.53
CA ARG A 433 1.49 40.82 10.40
C ARG A 433 1.82 41.20 8.95
N GLY A 434 0.81 41.21 8.08
CA GLY A 434 0.95 41.51 6.64
C GLY A 434 1.22 40.30 5.73
N HIS A 435 1.48 39.12 6.30
CA HIS A 435 1.67 37.88 5.54
C HIS A 435 0.34 37.15 5.37
N LYS A 436 -0.02 36.89 4.11
CA LYS A 436 -1.22 36.15 3.72
C LYS A 436 -0.94 34.67 3.58
N VAL A 437 -1.84 33.84 4.09
CA VAL A 437 -1.79 32.38 3.95
C VAL A 437 -3.20 31.88 3.64
N ALA A 438 -3.33 31.14 2.53
CA ALA A 438 -4.55 30.45 2.14
C ALA A 438 -4.44 28.96 2.47
N PHE A 439 -5.50 28.37 3.03
CA PHE A 439 -5.55 26.96 3.44
C PHE A 439 -6.97 26.42 3.37
N TRP A 440 -7.10 25.11 3.17
CA TRP A 440 -8.39 24.45 3.21
C TRP A 440 -8.85 24.19 4.65
N TYR A 441 -10.08 24.57 4.97
CA TYR A 441 -10.77 24.19 6.20
C TYR A 441 -12.28 24.21 5.98
N HIS A 442 -13.04 23.48 6.80
CA HIS A 442 -14.46 23.26 6.57
C HIS A 442 -15.30 24.56 6.46
N ASN A 443 -15.10 25.51 7.39
CA ASN A 443 -15.63 26.87 7.30
C ASN A 443 -14.94 27.79 8.32
N ILE A 444 -15.08 29.11 8.11
CA ILE A 444 -14.48 30.13 8.98
C ILE A 444 -14.96 30.01 10.43
N PRO A 445 -16.28 29.99 10.76
CA PRO A 445 -16.72 29.90 12.16
C PRO A 445 -16.08 28.75 12.95
N GLN A 446 -16.03 27.54 12.38
CA GLN A 446 -15.44 26.39 13.02
C GLN A 446 -13.92 26.52 13.15
N PHE A 447 -13.23 27.05 12.14
CA PHE A 447 -11.80 27.34 12.22
C PHE A 447 -11.49 28.27 13.39
N LEU A 448 -12.21 29.40 13.47
CA LEU A 448 -12.04 30.39 14.53
C LEU A 448 -12.29 29.79 15.92
N GLU A 449 -13.31 28.95 16.05
CA GLU A 449 -13.64 28.28 17.31
C GLU A 449 -12.52 27.33 17.75
N VAL A 450 -12.02 26.49 16.83
CA VAL A 450 -10.97 25.51 17.14
C VAL A 450 -9.67 26.22 17.54
N VAL A 451 -9.24 27.23 16.79
CA VAL A 451 -8.03 27.99 17.14
C VAL A 451 -8.16 28.66 18.52
N LYS A 452 -9.31 29.28 18.82
CA LYS A 452 -9.55 29.91 20.13
C LYS A 452 -9.64 28.89 21.27
N LYS A 453 -9.95 27.63 20.96
CA LYS A 453 -9.99 26.52 21.92
C LYS A 453 -8.63 25.82 22.10
N SER A 454 -7.67 26.04 21.20
CA SER A 454 -6.33 25.45 21.28
C SER A 454 -5.64 25.81 22.61
N ASN A 455 -4.78 24.91 23.09
CA ASN A 455 -4.03 25.12 24.33
C ASN A 455 -3.08 26.31 24.21
N PHE A 456 -2.47 26.49 23.03
CA PHE A 456 -1.59 27.62 22.76
C PHE A 456 -2.32 28.96 22.91
N TYR A 457 -3.44 29.16 22.21
CA TYR A 457 -4.16 30.44 22.27
C TYR A 457 -4.63 30.79 23.70
N LYS A 458 -5.04 29.78 24.48
CA LYS A 458 -5.42 29.96 25.89
C LYS A 458 -4.25 30.31 26.81
N SER A 459 -3.01 30.04 26.40
CA SER A 459 -1.80 30.29 27.18
C SER A 459 -1.19 31.69 26.98
N LEU A 460 -1.66 32.42 25.97
CA LEU A 460 -1.28 33.81 25.66
C LEU A 460 -2.06 34.81 26.51
#